data_AF-A0A848NH03-F1
#
_entry.id   AF-A0A848NH03-F1
#
_cell.length_a   1.000
_cell.length_b   1.000
_cell.length_c   1.000
_cell.angle_alpha   90.00
_cell.angle_beta   90.00
_cell.angle_gamma   90.00
#
_symmetry.space_group_name_H-M   'P 1'
#
loop_
_entity.id
_entity.type
_entity.pdbx_description
1 polymer ?
#
loop_
_entity_poly.entity_id
_entity_poly.type
_entity_poly.pdbx_seq_one_letter_code
_entity_poly.pdbx_strand_id
1 'polypeptide(L)'
;MLFARFSPTIRAALGALALMAGLFAPQAHADKLYGGIATDGKHAKIYWALPEDSEKAAEAAALAACRKGGGKDCKSLSWFSDSCMTYARNTSNDLFPGNSVSPEMAAKKAIRRCTAGSPNGKCWLTTMPLCVGPGYSAQDMEAARRATPAELEALSAKLNDREYWGAVAEKDSGDLTYSDGYPNEKDALNQLLEWDECTGCTKVLTYRDTCVGMAWAKGVKGRGSSYTALDPDPKTARDAARNTCSAKSGLPNCVAMVRCSGRPYISGYAGEDEKAN
;
A
#
# COMPACT_ATOMS: atom_id res chain seq x y z
N MET A 1 -79.58 -60.40 29.88
CA MET A 1 -79.79 -59.65 28.62
C MET A 1 -78.59 -58.75 28.38
N LEU A 2 -78.04 -58.88 27.17
CA LEU A 2 -77.11 -58.04 26.40
C LEU A 2 -76.06 -57.12 27.08
N PHE A 3 -74.82 -57.47 26.72
CA PHE A 3 -73.58 -56.72 26.58
C PHE A 3 -73.64 -55.21 26.24
N ALA A 4 -72.73 -54.46 26.86
CA ALA A 4 -71.72 -53.60 26.19
C ALA A 4 -70.63 -53.23 27.23
N ARG A 5 -69.55 -54.01 27.40
CA ARG A 5 -68.20 -53.80 26.79
C ARG A 5 -67.96 -52.39 26.25
N PHE A 6 -67.07 -51.62 26.87
CA PHE A 6 -65.75 -51.25 26.32
C PHE A 6 -64.83 -50.65 27.40
N SER A 7 -63.53 -50.85 27.16
CA SER A 7 -62.40 -50.88 28.08
C SER A 7 -61.79 -49.51 28.45
N PRO A 8 -60.84 -49.48 29.40
CA PRO A 8 -60.36 -48.29 30.11
C PRO A 8 -59.11 -47.70 29.46
N THR A 9 -58.88 -46.39 29.64
CA THR A 9 -57.55 -45.77 29.48
C THR A 9 -57.47 -44.47 30.27
N ILE A 10 -57.21 -44.61 31.57
CA ILE A 10 -56.51 -43.59 32.34
C ILE A 10 -55.02 -43.74 32.01
N ARG A 11 -54.43 -42.79 31.30
CA ARG A 11 -53.04 -42.32 31.45
C ARG A 11 -52.66 -41.35 30.33
N ALA A 12 -51.83 -40.38 30.73
CA ALA A 12 -51.09 -39.40 29.92
C ALA A 12 -51.83 -38.07 29.64
N ALA A 13 -51.73 -37.13 30.58
CA ALA A 13 -51.88 -35.70 30.31
C ALA A 13 -51.02 -34.86 31.27
N LEU A 14 -49.71 -35.14 31.34
CA LEU A 14 -48.71 -34.26 31.98
C LEU A 14 -47.38 -34.45 31.24
N GLY A 15 -47.11 -33.59 30.26
CA GLY A 15 -45.83 -33.64 29.54
C GLY A 15 -45.84 -33.00 28.15
N ALA A 16 -46.33 -31.77 28.00
CA ALA A 16 -46.10 -30.98 26.79
C ALA A 16 -46.39 -29.49 27.04
N LEU A 17 -45.58 -28.85 27.89
CA LEU A 17 -45.59 -27.38 28.08
C LEU A 17 -44.16 -26.91 28.40
N ALA A 18 -43.23 -27.19 27.49
CA ALA A 18 -41.85 -26.69 27.57
C ALA A 18 -41.19 -26.50 26.20
N LEU A 19 -41.96 -26.12 25.16
CA LEU A 19 -41.41 -25.93 23.80
C LEU A 19 -41.71 -24.56 23.16
N MET A 20 -42.21 -23.58 23.92
CA MET A 20 -42.56 -22.25 23.38
C MET A 20 -41.86 -21.07 24.09
N ALA A 21 -40.72 -21.31 24.76
CA ALA A 21 -39.91 -20.24 25.38
C ALA A 21 -38.67 -19.84 24.54
N GLY A 22 -38.51 -20.37 23.33
CA GLY A 22 -37.32 -20.11 22.49
C GLY A 22 -37.45 -18.97 21.48
N LEU A 23 -38.57 -18.27 21.40
CA LEU A 23 -38.86 -17.35 20.28
C LEU A 23 -38.36 -15.90 20.44
N PHE A 24 -37.71 -15.53 21.55
CA PHE A 24 -37.13 -14.19 21.71
C PHE A 24 -35.87 -14.20 22.59
N ALA A 25 -34.92 -15.09 22.32
CA ALA A 25 -33.57 -14.82 22.77
C ALA A 25 -33.05 -13.65 21.91
N PRO A 26 -32.58 -12.53 22.49
CA PRO A 26 -31.87 -11.52 21.71
C PRO A 26 -30.70 -12.23 21.01
N GLN A 27 -30.59 -12.06 19.69
CA GLN A 27 -29.43 -12.53 18.95
C GLN A 27 -28.19 -12.07 19.72
N ALA A 28 -27.36 -13.01 20.16
CA ALA A 28 -26.10 -12.70 20.82
C ALA A 28 -25.39 -11.64 19.96
N HIS A 29 -25.13 -10.48 20.56
CA HIS A 29 -24.40 -9.40 19.90
C HIS A 29 -23.14 -9.99 19.28
N ALA A 30 -22.91 -9.68 18.00
CA ALA A 30 -21.84 -10.25 17.19
C ALA A 30 -20.56 -10.46 18.02
N ASP A 31 -20.11 -11.72 18.06
CA ASP A 31 -18.82 -12.06 18.63
C ASP A 31 -17.76 -11.13 18.01
N LYS A 32 -16.90 -10.59 18.88
CA LYS A 32 -15.78 -9.72 18.50
C LYS A 32 -15.09 -10.30 17.26
N LEU A 33 -14.94 -9.53 16.19
CA LEU A 33 -14.32 -10.03 14.96
C LEU A 33 -12.84 -9.68 14.95
N TYR A 34 -12.02 -10.58 14.41
CA TYR A 34 -10.57 -10.48 14.41
C TYR A 34 -10.00 -10.41 13.00
N GLY A 35 -8.91 -9.68 12.86
CA GLY A 35 -8.09 -9.64 11.66
C GLY A 35 -6.65 -9.97 12.01
N GLY A 36 -5.99 -10.75 11.16
CA GLY A 36 -4.60 -11.15 11.32
C GLY A 36 -3.75 -10.58 10.20
N ILE A 37 -2.51 -10.20 10.53
CA ILE A 37 -1.53 -9.69 9.57
C ILE A 37 -0.22 -10.45 9.72
N ALA A 38 0.33 -10.88 8.60
CA ALA A 38 1.60 -11.58 8.49
C ALA A 38 2.49 -10.94 7.41
N THR A 39 3.76 -11.32 7.40
CA THR A 39 4.73 -10.91 6.38
C THR A 39 5.72 -12.03 6.09
N ASP A 40 6.42 -11.95 4.96
CA ASP A 40 7.55 -12.84 4.66
C ASP A 40 8.80 -12.47 5.49
N GLY A 41 9.80 -13.36 5.53
CA GLY A 41 11.00 -13.16 6.36
C GLY A 41 11.82 -11.92 6.02
N LYS A 42 11.64 -11.34 4.81
CA LYS A 42 12.30 -10.11 4.35
C LYS A 42 11.41 -8.87 4.51
N HIS A 43 10.22 -9.05 5.10
CA HIS A 43 9.18 -8.03 5.22
C HIS A 43 8.74 -7.45 3.87
N ALA A 44 8.92 -8.18 2.75
CA ALA A 44 8.71 -7.62 1.42
C ALA A 44 7.22 -7.40 1.13
N LYS A 45 6.34 -8.33 1.57
CA LYS A 45 4.90 -8.24 1.38
C LYS A 45 4.13 -8.38 2.70
N ILE A 46 2.99 -7.71 2.78
CA ILE A 46 2.00 -7.90 3.84
C ILE A 46 0.92 -8.85 3.34
N TYR A 47 0.56 -9.80 4.20
CA TYR A 47 -0.51 -10.76 4.01
C TYR A 47 -1.50 -10.62 5.16
N TRP A 48 -2.77 -10.90 4.91
CA TRP A 48 -3.80 -10.74 5.93
C TRP A 48 -4.92 -11.77 5.78
N ALA A 49 -5.66 -11.95 6.86
CA ALA A 49 -6.90 -12.71 6.90
C ALA A 49 -7.92 -11.98 7.78
N LEU A 50 -9.13 -11.78 7.26
CA LEU A 50 -10.26 -11.18 7.96
C LEU A 50 -11.58 -11.49 7.21
N PRO A 51 -12.72 -11.55 7.93
CA PRO A 51 -12.83 -11.65 9.39
C PRO A 51 -12.53 -13.07 9.88
N GLU A 52 -12.12 -13.20 11.14
CA GLU A 52 -11.90 -14.47 11.85
C GLU A 52 -12.51 -14.39 13.25
N ASP A 53 -12.89 -15.54 13.83
CA ASP A 53 -13.68 -15.60 15.08
C ASP A 53 -12.82 -15.58 16.35
N SER A 54 -11.49 -15.61 16.23
CA SER A 54 -10.57 -15.49 17.36
C SER A 54 -9.22 -14.94 16.94
N GLU A 55 -8.49 -14.38 17.91
CA GLU A 55 -7.08 -13.97 17.76
C GLU A 55 -6.22 -15.09 17.14
N LYS A 56 -6.30 -16.30 17.70
CA LYS A 56 -5.50 -17.44 17.24
C LYS A 56 -5.85 -17.88 15.81
N ALA A 57 -7.13 -17.84 15.45
CA ALA A 57 -7.57 -18.12 14.08
C ALA A 57 -7.04 -17.06 13.11
N ALA A 58 -7.16 -15.79 13.48
CA ALA A 58 -6.67 -14.65 12.71
C ALA A 58 -5.18 -14.75 12.37
N GLU A 59 -4.33 -14.99 13.37
CA GLU A 59 -2.90 -15.14 13.15
C GLU A 59 -2.56 -16.36 12.28
N ALA A 60 -3.19 -17.50 12.56
CA ALA A 60 -2.98 -18.74 11.81
C ALA A 60 -3.40 -18.58 10.33
N ALA A 61 -4.52 -17.93 10.08
CA ALA A 61 -5.05 -17.65 8.75
C ALA A 61 -4.17 -16.66 7.98
N ALA A 62 -3.65 -15.61 8.63
CA ALA A 62 -2.72 -14.67 8.00
C ALA A 62 -1.39 -15.34 7.61
N LEU A 63 -0.86 -16.20 8.48
CA LEU A 63 0.32 -17.03 8.17
C LEU A 63 0.03 -18.01 7.01
N ALA A 64 -1.16 -18.59 6.97
CA ALA A 64 -1.59 -19.44 5.86
C ALA A 64 -1.69 -18.65 4.56
N ALA A 65 -2.23 -17.43 4.60
CA ALA A 65 -2.28 -16.51 3.46
C ALA A 65 -0.87 -16.17 2.94
N CYS A 66 0.09 -15.91 3.84
CA CYS A 66 1.50 -15.71 3.49
C CYS A 66 2.08 -16.93 2.75
N ARG A 67 1.92 -18.13 3.31
CA ARG A 67 2.41 -19.38 2.68
C ARG A 67 1.76 -19.63 1.33
N LYS A 68 0.44 -19.46 1.23
CA LYS A 68 -0.33 -19.64 -0.01
C LYS A 68 0.07 -18.61 -1.07
N GLY A 69 0.40 -17.40 -0.66
CA GLY A 69 0.90 -16.32 -1.52
C GLY A 69 2.38 -16.44 -1.89
N GLY A 70 3.04 -17.57 -1.59
CA GLY A 70 4.44 -17.83 -1.94
C GLY A 70 5.47 -17.13 -1.04
N GLY A 71 5.05 -16.59 0.10
CA GLY A 71 5.96 -16.01 1.09
C GLY A 71 6.88 -17.08 1.69
N LYS A 72 8.15 -16.72 1.90
CA LYS A 72 9.14 -17.56 2.60
C LYS A 72 9.33 -17.04 4.02
N ASP A 73 9.59 -17.93 4.96
CA ASP A 73 9.84 -17.60 6.37
C ASP A 73 8.74 -16.69 6.98
N CYS A 74 7.48 -17.06 6.73
CA CYS A 74 6.31 -16.28 7.13
C CYS A 74 6.25 -16.04 8.65
N LYS A 75 6.03 -14.78 9.03
CA LYS A 75 5.94 -14.32 10.42
C LYS A 75 4.60 -13.62 10.67
N SER A 76 3.98 -13.87 11.82
CA SER A 76 2.87 -13.05 12.30
C SER A 76 3.42 -11.69 12.69
N LEU A 77 2.74 -10.62 12.31
CA LEU A 77 3.06 -9.26 12.73
C LEU A 77 2.16 -8.83 13.89
N SER A 78 0.85 -9.00 13.72
CA SER A 78 -0.14 -8.57 14.70
C SER A 78 -1.51 -9.15 14.36
N TRP A 79 -2.33 -9.31 15.38
CA TRP A 79 -3.78 -9.37 15.25
C TRP A 79 -4.41 -8.05 15.70
N PHE A 80 -5.66 -7.84 15.31
CA PHE A 80 -6.49 -6.73 15.74
C PHE A 80 -7.95 -7.17 15.78
N SER A 81 -8.79 -6.38 16.43
CA SER A 81 -10.22 -6.70 16.57
C SER A 81 -11.04 -5.43 16.62
N ASP A 82 -12.24 -5.46 16.03
CA ASP A 82 -13.19 -4.34 15.96
C ASP A 82 -12.53 -2.98 15.70
N SER A 83 -11.54 -2.96 14.80
CA SER A 83 -10.69 -1.81 14.49
C SER A 83 -10.11 -1.92 13.09
N CYS A 84 -9.39 -0.88 12.67
CA CYS A 84 -8.58 -0.88 11.47
C CYS A 84 -7.08 -0.93 11.81
N MET A 85 -6.33 -1.71 11.03
CA MET A 85 -4.88 -1.85 11.14
C MET A 85 -4.20 -1.68 9.77
N THR A 86 -3.06 -1.00 9.73
CA THR A 86 -2.15 -0.99 8.57
C THR A 86 -0.72 -0.82 9.04
N TYR A 87 0.22 -1.02 8.12
CA TYR A 87 1.63 -0.75 8.32
C TYR A 87 2.11 0.32 7.34
N ALA A 88 3.00 1.18 7.82
CA ALA A 88 3.87 1.96 6.98
C ALA A 88 5.24 1.29 6.94
N ARG A 89 5.97 1.48 5.85
CA ARG A 89 7.34 1.00 5.73
C ARG A 89 8.28 2.13 5.36
N ASN A 90 9.55 1.98 5.74
CA ASN A 90 10.62 2.87 5.32
C ASN A 90 11.49 2.23 4.23
N THR A 91 12.51 2.97 3.77
CA THR A 91 13.46 2.50 2.74
C THR A 91 14.30 1.30 3.16
N SER A 92 14.42 1.02 4.46
CA SER A 92 15.12 -0.14 5.03
C SER A 92 14.21 -1.36 5.19
N ASN A 93 12.94 -1.26 4.79
CA ASN A 93 11.90 -2.28 5.01
C ASN A 93 11.51 -2.52 6.48
N ASP A 94 11.79 -1.56 7.37
CA ASP A 94 11.22 -1.58 8.71
C ASP A 94 9.72 -1.31 8.64
N LEU A 95 8.94 -2.01 9.46
CA LEU A 95 7.49 -1.93 9.49
C LEU A 95 7.00 -1.19 10.73
N PHE A 96 6.09 -0.23 10.53
CA PHE A 96 5.56 0.65 11.58
C PHE A 96 4.04 0.52 11.65
N PRO A 97 3.47 -0.01 12.74
CA PRO A 97 2.05 -0.30 12.83
C PRO A 97 1.23 0.96 13.10
N GLY A 98 0.02 1.02 12.54
CA GLY A 98 -1.03 1.97 12.89
C GLY A 98 -2.34 1.23 13.12
N ASN A 99 -2.86 1.31 14.35
CA ASN A 99 -4.16 0.77 14.73
C ASN A 99 -5.04 1.88 15.31
N SER A 100 -6.30 1.92 14.85
CA SER A 100 -7.34 2.84 15.30
C SER A 100 -8.72 2.34 14.89
N VAL A 101 -9.77 2.81 15.58
CA VAL A 101 -11.17 2.58 15.17
C VAL A 101 -11.56 3.33 13.88
N SER A 102 -10.73 4.29 13.43
CA SER A 102 -10.91 4.99 12.15
C SER A 102 -9.85 4.53 11.14
N PRO A 103 -10.23 4.19 9.89
CA PRO A 103 -9.30 3.83 8.83
C PRO A 103 -8.22 4.91 8.60
N GLU A 104 -8.65 6.16 8.44
CA GLU A 104 -7.74 7.30 8.21
C GLU A 104 -6.78 7.51 9.38
N MET A 105 -7.27 7.38 10.61
CA MET A 105 -6.43 7.52 11.80
C MET A 105 -5.41 6.38 11.95
N ALA A 106 -5.77 5.15 11.55
CA ALA A 106 -4.84 4.03 11.53
C ALA A 106 -3.69 4.31 10.55
N ALA A 107 -4.01 4.74 9.32
CA ALA A 107 -3.02 5.12 8.31
C ALA A 107 -2.12 6.28 8.78
N LYS A 108 -2.71 7.34 9.31
CA LYS A 108 -1.97 8.51 9.82
C LYS A 108 -1.02 8.15 10.95
N LYS A 109 -1.42 7.23 11.84
CA LYS A 109 -0.60 6.75 12.95
C LYS A 109 0.58 5.90 12.45
N ALA A 110 0.37 5.06 11.44
CA ALA A 110 1.44 4.27 10.82
C ALA A 110 2.51 5.17 10.18
N ILE A 111 2.09 6.14 9.34
CA ILE A 111 3.02 7.07 8.69
C ILE A 111 3.78 7.91 9.71
N ARG A 112 3.10 8.50 10.71
CA ARG A 112 3.77 9.30 11.76
C ARG A 112 4.84 8.51 12.51
N ARG A 113 4.56 7.24 12.85
CA ARG A 113 5.53 6.36 13.51
C ARG A 113 6.69 6.04 12.59
N CYS A 114 6.42 5.75 11.32
CA CYS A 114 7.46 5.52 10.33
C CYS A 114 8.37 6.75 10.17
N THR A 115 7.79 7.94 9.98
CA THR A 115 8.55 9.18 9.81
C THR A 115 9.38 9.49 11.05
N ALA A 116 8.84 9.28 12.25
CA ALA A 116 9.59 9.47 13.49
C ALA A 116 10.72 8.45 13.68
N GLY A 117 10.55 7.21 13.18
CA GLY A 117 11.53 6.13 13.29
C GLY A 117 12.52 6.04 12.13
N SER A 118 12.41 6.90 11.09
CA SER A 118 13.19 6.79 9.87
C SER A 118 14.05 8.04 9.66
N PRO A 119 15.40 7.94 9.59
CA PRO A 119 16.27 9.10 9.45
C PRO A 119 15.93 10.00 8.24
N ASN A 120 15.66 9.38 7.09
CA ASN A 120 15.25 10.07 5.87
C ASN A 120 13.73 10.33 5.80
N GLY A 121 12.92 9.81 6.75
CA GLY A 121 11.46 10.01 6.84
C GLY A 121 10.65 9.43 5.67
N LYS A 122 11.34 8.81 4.72
CA LYS A 122 10.80 8.23 3.49
C LYS A 122 9.90 7.06 3.84
N CYS A 123 8.59 7.31 3.87
CA CYS A 123 7.58 6.41 4.41
C CYS A 123 6.33 6.34 3.54
N TRP A 124 5.81 5.13 3.36
CA TRP A 124 4.60 4.86 2.60
C TRP A 124 3.82 3.71 3.22
N LEU A 125 2.51 3.65 2.97
CA LEU A 125 1.67 2.57 3.45
C LEU A 125 1.94 1.29 2.66
N THR A 126 1.93 0.14 3.34
CA THR A 126 2.05 -1.18 2.71
C THR A 126 0.74 -1.66 2.10
N THR A 127 -0.38 -1.17 2.63
CA THR A 127 -1.75 -1.52 2.22
C THR A 127 -2.72 -0.45 2.73
N MET A 128 -3.92 -0.38 2.14
CA MET A 128 -5.00 0.42 2.74
C MET A 128 -5.36 -0.17 4.12
N PRO A 129 -5.93 0.63 5.03
CA PRO A 129 -6.39 0.13 6.32
C PRO A 129 -7.25 -1.14 6.17
N LEU A 130 -6.84 -2.20 6.86
CA LEU A 130 -7.58 -3.45 6.97
C LEU A 130 -8.54 -3.30 8.14
N CYS A 131 -9.84 -3.30 7.89
CA CYS A 131 -10.85 -3.05 8.91
C CYS A 131 -11.70 -4.30 9.16
N VAL A 132 -11.98 -4.57 10.44
CA VAL A 132 -12.81 -5.70 10.87
C VAL A 132 -13.74 -5.26 11.98
N GLY A 133 -14.97 -5.75 11.99
CA GLY A 133 -15.97 -5.46 13.04
C GLY A 133 -17.30 -4.92 12.48
N PRO A 134 -18.38 -4.99 13.26
CA PRO A 134 -19.72 -4.66 12.81
C PRO A 134 -19.94 -3.17 12.50
N GLY A 135 -19.03 -2.30 12.93
CA GLY A 135 -19.09 -0.85 12.70
C GLY A 135 -18.57 -0.38 11.33
N TYR A 136 -18.04 -1.29 10.51
CA TYR A 136 -17.42 -0.96 9.22
C TYR A 136 -18.32 -1.29 8.04
N SER A 137 -18.31 -0.42 7.02
CA SER A 137 -19.05 -0.66 5.79
C SER A 137 -18.41 -1.79 4.98
N ALA A 138 -19.17 -2.39 4.06
CA ALA A 138 -18.62 -3.34 3.09
C ALA A 138 -17.49 -2.70 2.25
N GLN A 139 -17.54 -1.38 2.03
CA GLN A 139 -16.49 -0.65 1.34
C GLN A 139 -15.20 -0.61 2.17
N ASP A 140 -15.29 -0.33 3.47
CA ASP A 140 -14.13 -0.31 4.37
C ASP A 140 -13.46 -1.69 4.45
N MET A 141 -14.25 -2.75 4.55
CA MET A 141 -13.75 -4.13 4.64
C MET A 141 -13.06 -4.60 3.34
N GLU A 142 -13.50 -4.12 2.18
CA GLU A 142 -12.95 -4.49 0.87
C GLU A 142 -11.89 -3.51 0.34
N ALA A 143 -11.67 -2.37 1.01
CA ALA A 143 -10.81 -1.29 0.54
C ALA A 143 -9.41 -1.78 0.18
N ALA A 144 -8.76 -2.52 1.07
CA ALA A 144 -7.42 -3.06 0.84
C ALA A 144 -7.34 -4.08 -0.30
N ARG A 145 -8.43 -4.81 -0.58
CA ARG A 145 -8.47 -5.80 -1.65
C ARG A 145 -8.65 -5.16 -3.02
N ARG A 146 -9.39 -4.05 -3.08
CA ARG A 146 -9.76 -3.37 -4.33
C ARG A 146 -8.84 -2.20 -4.68
N ALA A 147 -8.09 -1.69 -3.71
CA ALA A 147 -7.20 -0.57 -3.91
C ALA A 147 -6.20 -0.82 -5.02
N THR A 148 -6.16 0.13 -5.95
CA THR A 148 -5.10 0.23 -6.94
C THR A 148 -3.81 0.75 -6.28
N PRO A 149 -2.63 0.47 -6.88
CA PRO A 149 -1.38 1.07 -6.42
C PRO A 149 -1.46 2.61 -6.36
N ALA A 150 -2.16 3.25 -7.31
CA ALA A 150 -2.32 4.70 -7.37
C ALA A 150 -3.13 5.26 -6.19
N GLU A 151 -4.21 4.58 -5.76
CA GLU A 151 -5.00 5.02 -4.60
C GLU A 151 -4.21 4.90 -3.29
N LEU A 152 -3.45 3.81 -3.12
CA LEU A 152 -2.61 3.63 -1.94
C LEU A 152 -1.46 4.65 -1.91
N GLU A 153 -0.90 4.95 -3.08
CA GLU A 153 0.12 5.99 -3.23
C GLU A 153 -0.44 7.37 -2.87
N ALA A 154 -1.62 7.72 -3.38
CA ALA A 154 -2.29 8.97 -3.09
C ALA A 154 -2.61 9.15 -1.59
N LEU A 155 -3.08 8.08 -0.91
CA LEU A 155 -3.30 8.13 0.52
C LEU A 155 -1.98 8.30 1.29
N SER A 156 -0.93 7.57 0.91
CA SER A 156 0.40 7.72 1.49
C SER A 156 0.92 9.15 1.33
N ALA A 157 0.59 9.80 0.21
CA ALA A 157 0.91 11.20 -0.07
C ALA A 157 0.28 12.16 0.90
N LYS A 158 -1.04 12.06 1.01
CA LYS A 158 -1.83 12.95 1.85
C LYS A 158 -1.37 12.93 3.31
N LEU A 159 -0.77 11.84 3.76
CA LEU A 159 -0.41 11.62 5.16
C LEU A 159 1.07 11.86 5.49
N ASN A 160 1.94 12.03 4.48
CA ASN A 160 3.37 12.26 4.68
C ASN A 160 3.70 13.74 4.46
N ASP A 161 3.75 14.51 5.55
CA ASP A 161 3.90 15.98 5.54
C ASP A 161 5.36 16.47 5.35
N ARG A 162 6.31 15.59 5.01
CA ARG A 162 7.73 15.97 4.88
C ARG A 162 8.02 16.45 3.46
N GLU A 163 8.74 17.56 3.33
CA GLU A 163 9.22 18.04 2.03
C GLU A 163 10.36 17.16 1.51
N TYR A 164 10.30 16.78 0.23
CA TYR A 164 11.33 15.98 -0.42
C TYR A 164 11.71 16.55 -1.77
N TRP A 165 13.01 16.75 -1.94
CA TRP A 165 13.63 17.31 -3.12
C TRP A 165 14.40 16.26 -3.90
N GLY A 166 14.37 16.39 -5.22
CA GLY A 166 15.26 15.70 -6.14
C GLY A 166 15.95 16.68 -7.08
N ALA A 167 17.00 16.19 -7.72
CA ALA A 167 17.72 16.90 -8.76
C ALA A 167 17.94 15.97 -9.97
N VAL A 168 18.01 16.58 -11.14
CA VAL A 168 18.45 15.94 -12.38
C VAL A 168 19.64 16.71 -12.92
N ALA A 169 20.67 15.99 -13.32
CA ALA A 169 21.85 16.53 -13.97
C ALA A 169 22.13 15.77 -15.26
N GLU A 170 22.78 16.44 -16.21
CA GLU A 170 23.15 15.88 -17.51
C GLU A 170 24.66 15.81 -17.62
N LYS A 171 25.17 14.64 -18.00
CA LYS A 171 26.59 14.40 -18.28
C LYS A 171 26.97 14.97 -19.65
N ASP A 172 28.27 15.09 -19.93
CA ASP A 172 28.74 15.50 -21.27
C ASP A 172 28.27 14.57 -22.39
N SER A 173 28.07 13.29 -22.08
CA SER A 173 27.51 12.29 -22.99
C SER A 173 26.05 12.53 -23.36
N GLY A 174 25.34 13.45 -22.69
CA GLY A 174 23.90 13.66 -22.79
C GLY A 174 23.07 12.75 -21.90
N ASP A 175 23.70 11.80 -21.19
CA ASP A 175 22.99 10.90 -20.30
C ASP A 175 22.52 11.66 -19.04
N LEU A 176 21.27 11.46 -18.65
CA LEU A 176 20.71 12.03 -17.43
C LEU A 176 21.06 11.16 -16.22
N THR A 177 21.40 11.81 -15.12
CA THR A 177 21.48 11.21 -13.78
C THR A 177 20.63 12.02 -12.81
N TYR A 178 20.30 11.44 -11.66
CA TYR A 178 19.34 12.02 -10.73
C TYR A 178 19.68 11.66 -9.29
N SER A 179 19.19 12.49 -8.39
CA SER A 179 19.16 12.25 -6.96
C SER A 179 17.74 12.56 -6.46
N ASP A 180 17.24 11.83 -5.46
CA ASP A 180 15.89 12.04 -4.97
C ASP A 180 15.71 11.85 -3.45
N GLY A 181 14.71 12.56 -2.94
CA GLY A 181 14.23 12.55 -1.58
C GLY A 181 15.23 13.01 -0.53
N TYR A 182 15.83 14.16 -0.81
CA TYR A 182 16.59 14.98 0.13
C TYR A 182 15.67 15.99 0.82
N PRO A 183 15.98 16.43 2.05
CA PRO A 183 15.11 17.32 2.81
C PRO A 183 15.10 18.77 2.29
N ASN A 184 16.03 19.15 1.42
CA ASN A 184 16.07 20.47 0.80
C ASN A 184 16.71 20.40 -0.60
N GLU A 185 16.48 21.45 -1.39
CA GLU A 185 16.95 21.54 -2.78
C GLU A 185 18.47 21.48 -2.89
N LYS A 186 19.17 22.16 -1.97
CA LYS A 186 20.63 22.26 -1.99
C LYS A 186 21.29 20.90 -1.80
N ASP A 187 20.81 20.11 -0.83
CA ASP A 187 21.32 18.77 -0.58
C ASP A 187 21.04 17.85 -1.76
N ALA A 188 19.86 17.93 -2.38
CA ALA A 188 19.53 17.14 -3.57
C ALA A 188 20.56 17.40 -4.68
N LEU A 189 20.82 18.66 -5.00
CA LEU A 189 21.73 19.03 -6.08
C LEU A 189 23.20 18.73 -5.73
N ASN A 190 23.65 19.17 -4.56
CA ASN A 190 25.06 19.03 -4.17
C ASN A 190 25.47 17.57 -4.11
N GLN A 191 24.63 16.71 -3.52
CA GLN A 191 24.92 15.29 -3.42
C GLN A 191 25.00 14.64 -4.80
N LEU A 192 24.15 15.05 -5.75
CA LEU A 192 24.24 14.53 -7.12
C LEU A 192 25.54 14.93 -7.82
N LEU A 193 25.95 16.19 -7.67
CA LEU A 193 27.13 16.73 -8.34
C LEU A 193 28.44 16.24 -7.72
N GLU A 194 28.41 15.76 -6.48
CA GLU A 194 29.54 15.14 -5.78
C GLU A 194 29.78 13.67 -6.15
N TRP A 195 28.87 13.02 -6.89
CA TRP A 195 29.06 11.64 -7.34
C TRP A 195 30.15 11.56 -8.41
N ASP A 196 31.04 10.56 -8.32
CA ASP A 196 32.10 10.31 -9.30
C ASP A 196 31.55 10.22 -10.74
N GLU A 197 30.40 9.58 -10.89
CA GLU A 197 29.69 9.42 -12.16
C GLU A 197 29.07 10.71 -12.72
N CYS A 198 29.10 11.79 -11.95
CA CYS A 198 28.61 13.12 -12.32
C CYS A 198 29.74 14.15 -12.49
N THR A 199 31.00 13.71 -12.64
CA THR A 199 32.11 14.60 -12.98
C THR A 199 31.79 15.37 -14.29
N GLY A 200 31.74 16.71 -14.22
CA GLY A 200 31.39 17.56 -15.38
C GLY A 200 29.88 17.69 -15.67
N CYS A 201 29.03 17.11 -14.83
CA CYS A 201 27.58 17.26 -14.94
C CYS A 201 27.14 18.72 -14.88
N THR A 202 26.06 19.02 -15.59
CA THR A 202 25.34 20.30 -15.45
C THR A 202 23.95 20.05 -14.87
N LYS A 203 23.52 20.89 -13.93
CA LYS A 203 22.13 20.88 -13.43
C LYS A 203 21.18 21.03 -14.62
N VAL A 204 20.21 20.12 -14.72
CA VAL A 204 19.06 20.27 -15.62
C VAL A 204 17.92 20.93 -14.86
N LEU A 205 17.50 20.31 -13.76
CA LEU A 205 16.43 20.83 -12.91
C LEU A 205 16.52 20.28 -11.48
N THR A 206 15.75 20.91 -10.60
CA THR A 206 15.39 20.41 -9.27
C THR A 206 13.88 20.31 -9.21
N TYR A 207 13.38 19.41 -8.37
CA TYR A 207 11.96 19.11 -8.28
C TYR A 207 11.62 18.74 -6.84
N ARG A 208 10.40 19.09 -6.40
CA ARG A 208 9.88 18.80 -5.05
C ARG A 208 8.48 18.26 -5.15
N ASP A 209 8.19 17.21 -4.39
CA ASP A 209 6.87 16.59 -4.24
C ASP A 209 6.15 16.36 -5.59
N THR A 210 6.94 15.99 -6.59
CA THR A 210 6.50 15.76 -7.97
C THR A 210 7.39 14.71 -8.64
N CYS A 211 6.98 14.27 -9.83
CA CYS A 211 7.75 13.36 -10.67
C CYS A 211 8.37 14.10 -11.87
N VAL A 212 9.57 13.66 -12.23
CA VAL A 212 10.27 14.03 -13.45
C VAL A 212 10.33 12.82 -14.38
N GLY A 213 9.64 12.94 -15.52
CA GLY A 213 9.89 12.08 -16.67
C GLY A 213 11.21 12.48 -17.32
N MET A 214 12.00 11.50 -17.71
CA MET A 214 13.30 11.66 -18.36
C MET A 214 13.33 10.78 -19.60
N ALA A 215 13.62 11.35 -20.76
CA ALA A 215 13.57 10.64 -22.03
C ALA A 215 14.74 10.99 -22.97
N TRP A 216 15.18 10.01 -23.76
CA TRP A 216 16.26 10.16 -24.72
C TRP A 216 16.06 9.23 -25.91
N ALA A 217 16.61 9.62 -27.07
CA ALA A 217 16.62 8.78 -28.25
C ALA A 217 17.79 7.78 -28.21
N LYS A 218 17.53 6.51 -28.53
CA LYS A 218 18.61 5.50 -28.58
C LYS A 218 19.64 5.89 -29.64
N GLY A 219 20.92 5.83 -29.26
CA GLY A 219 22.05 6.09 -30.17
C GLY A 219 22.40 7.57 -30.36
N VAL A 220 21.62 8.49 -29.81
CA VAL A 220 21.97 9.92 -29.79
C VAL A 220 22.80 10.22 -28.55
N LYS A 221 23.86 11.02 -28.73
CA LYS A 221 24.81 11.40 -27.67
C LYS A 221 25.10 12.90 -27.74
N GLY A 222 25.55 13.44 -26.62
CA GLY A 222 25.88 14.84 -26.42
C GLY A 222 24.84 15.57 -25.60
N ARG A 223 25.29 16.57 -24.84
CA ARG A 223 24.44 17.42 -23.99
C ARG A 223 23.29 18.05 -24.79
N GLY A 224 22.12 18.16 -24.18
CA GLY A 224 20.90 18.69 -24.80
C GLY A 224 20.16 17.69 -25.69
N SER A 225 20.54 16.41 -25.68
CA SER A 225 19.84 15.34 -26.40
C SER A 225 18.78 14.61 -25.58
N SER A 226 18.70 14.92 -24.28
CA SER A 226 17.72 14.37 -23.34
C SER A 226 16.63 15.39 -23.01
N TYR A 227 15.44 14.89 -22.65
CA TYR A 227 14.24 15.67 -22.42
C TYR A 227 13.65 15.33 -21.06
N THR A 228 13.10 16.35 -20.40
CA THR A 228 12.44 16.18 -19.10
C THR A 228 11.04 16.78 -19.10
N ALA A 229 10.16 16.25 -18.27
CA ALA A 229 8.84 16.82 -18.01
C ALA A 229 8.45 16.59 -16.55
N LEU A 230 7.81 17.59 -15.93
CA LEU A 230 7.36 17.52 -14.53
C LEU A 230 5.85 17.31 -14.48
N ASP A 231 5.41 16.34 -13.69
CA ASP A 231 3.99 16.14 -13.37
C ASP A 231 3.85 15.38 -12.03
N PRO A 232 2.89 15.72 -11.15
CA PRO A 232 2.62 14.92 -9.95
C PRO A 232 2.20 13.47 -10.25
N ASP A 233 1.58 13.23 -11.41
CA ASP A 233 1.29 11.89 -11.92
C ASP A 233 2.52 11.31 -12.66
N PRO A 234 3.11 10.20 -12.17
CA PRO A 234 4.34 9.66 -12.75
C PRO A 234 4.20 9.25 -14.22
N LYS A 235 3.03 8.72 -14.62
CA LYS A 235 2.78 8.27 -16.00
C LYS A 235 2.73 9.46 -16.94
N THR A 236 2.03 10.53 -16.54
CA THR A 236 1.94 11.77 -17.29
C THR A 236 3.31 12.41 -17.45
N ALA A 237 4.11 12.48 -16.37
CA ALA A 237 5.48 13.01 -16.44
C ALA A 237 6.33 12.23 -17.47
N ARG A 238 6.33 10.90 -17.37
CA ARG A 238 7.09 10.02 -18.28
C ARG A 238 6.62 10.15 -19.74
N ASP A 239 5.32 10.04 -19.98
CA ASP A 239 4.74 10.04 -21.32
C ASP A 239 4.94 11.42 -21.98
N ALA A 240 4.85 12.51 -21.22
CA ALA A 240 5.16 13.86 -21.69
C ALA A 240 6.64 14.02 -22.10
N ALA A 241 7.58 13.49 -21.29
CA ALA A 241 9.00 13.50 -21.63
C ALA A 241 9.26 12.68 -22.91
N ARG A 242 8.66 11.49 -23.02
CA ARG A 242 8.77 10.63 -24.22
C ARG A 242 8.21 11.30 -25.46
N ASN A 243 7.02 11.87 -25.37
CA ASN A 243 6.36 12.55 -26.49
C ASN A 243 7.18 13.76 -26.95
N THR A 244 7.76 14.51 -26.01
CA THR A 244 8.67 15.62 -26.31
C THR A 244 9.92 15.13 -27.03
N CYS A 245 10.53 14.04 -26.54
CA CYS A 245 11.68 13.42 -27.19
C CYS A 245 11.36 12.99 -28.63
N SER A 246 10.26 12.26 -28.85
CA SER A 246 9.89 11.79 -30.18
C SER A 246 9.57 12.93 -31.14
N ALA A 247 8.89 13.97 -30.67
CA ALA A 247 8.60 15.15 -31.49
C ALA A 247 9.86 15.94 -31.87
N LYS A 248 10.80 16.09 -30.94
CA LYS A 248 12.03 16.87 -31.15
C LYS A 248 13.13 16.13 -31.92
N SER A 249 13.23 14.81 -31.72
CA SER A 249 14.23 13.98 -32.40
C SER A 249 13.75 13.45 -33.76
N GLY A 250 12.43 13.45 -34.01
CA GLY A 250 11.85 12.78 -35.18
C GLY A 250 11.94 11.25 -35.11
N LEU A 251 12.34 10.68 -33.96
CA LEU A 251 12.56 9.26 -33.78
C LEU A 251 11.42 8.63 -32.94
N PRO A 252 10.85 7.49 -33.39
CA PRO A 252 9.78 6.82 -32.66
C PRO A 252 10.26 5.98 -31.47
N ASN A 253 11.58 5.83 -31.28
CA ASN A 253 12.20 4.88 -30.34
C ASN A 253 12.77 5.55 -29.07
N CYS A 254 12.20 6.67 -28.64
CA CYS A 254 12.61 7.32 -27.40
C CYS A 254 12.34 6.42 -26.19
N VAL A 255 13.39 6.17 -25.41
CA VAL A 255 13.27 5.53 -24.10
C VAL A 255 12.87 6.61 -23.11
N ALA A 256 12.01 6.26 -22.16
CA ALA A 256 11.65 7.16 -21.07
C ALA A 256 11.56 6.40 -19.75
N MET A 257 11.99 7.05 -18.69
CA MET A 257 11.84 6.62 -17.31
C MET A 257 11.24 7.76 -16.50
N VAL A 258 10.83 7.48 -15.27
CA VAL A 258 10.39 8.49 -14.33
C VAL A 258 11.15 8.36 -13.02
N ARG A 259 11.43 9.50 -12.41
CA ARG A 259 11.88 9.58 -11.02
C ARG A 259 11.02 10.57 -10.28
N CYS A 260 10.83 10.32 -9.01
CA CYS A 260 9.95 11.14 -8.21
C CYS A 260 10.66 11.53 -6.93
N SER A 261 10.54 12.81 -6.61
CA SER A 261 11.00 13.37 -5.34
C SER A 261 9.83 13.27 -4.38
N GLY A 262 10.08 12.80 -3.18
CA GLY A 262 8.99 12.43 -2.30
C GLY A 262 9.37 11.36 -1.31
N ARG A 263 8.33 10.89 -0.62
CA ARG A 263 8.31 9.54 -0.09
C ARG A 263 8.57 8.52 -1.23
N PRO A 264 9.01 7.30 -0.91
CA PRO A 264 9.14 6.23 -1.89
C PRO A 264 7.77 5.83 -2.41
N TYR A 265 7.71 5.60 -3.72
CA TYR A 265 6.49 5.17 -4.39
C TYR A 265 6.33 3.65 -4.26
N ILE A 266 5.08 3.19 -4.28
CA ILE A 266 4.76 1.76 -4.20
C ILE A 266 5.13 1.07 -5.50
N SER A 267 6.04 0.10 -5.43
CA SER A 267 6.47 -0.68 -6.58
C SER A 267 5.29 -1.24 -7.39
N GLY A 268 5.39 -1.14 -8.72
CA GLY A 268 4.34 -1.55 -9.66
C GLY A 268 3.30 -0.45 -9.94
N TYR A 269 3.56 0.80 -9.56
CA TYR A 269 2.73 1.92 -9.99
C TYR A 269 2.83 2.12 -11.50
N ALA A 270 1.72 2.54 -12.12
CA ALA A 270 1.70 2.83 -13.55
C ALA A 270 2.71 3.95 -13.87
N GLY A 271 3.79 3.63 -14.58
CA GLY A 271 4.81 4.60 -14.94
C GLY A 271 6.22 4.30 -14.45
N GLU A 272 6.40 3.46 -13.41
CA GLU A 272 7.69 3.24 -12.73
C GLU A 272 8.82 2.89 -13.71
N ASP A 273 8.58 1.89 -14.58
CA ASP A 273 9.44 1.56 -15.71
C ASP A 273 8.58 1.03 -16.87
N GLU A 274 8.68 1.66 -18.05
CA GLU A 274 8.33 1.01 -19.32
C GLU A 274 9.63 0.72 -20.07
N LYS A 275 10.02 -0.56 -20.10
CA LYS A 275 11.11 -0.99 -20.98
C LYS A 275 10.67 -0.77 -22.42
N ALA A 276 11.59 -0.31 -23.26
CA ALA A 276 11.32 -0.11 -24.68
C ALA A 276 10.75 -1.39 -25.32
N ASN A 277 9.68 -1.24 -26.09
CA ASN A 277 9.30 -2.23 -27.10
C ASN A 277 10.40 -2.33 -28.17
#